data_AF-A0A5C5Y9L2-F1
#
_entry.id   AF-A0A5C5Y9L2-F1
#
_cell.length_a   1.000
_cell.length_b   1.000
_cell.length_c   1.000
_cell.angle_alpha   90.00
_cell.angle_beta   90.00
_cell.angle_gamma   90.00
#
_symmetry.space_group_name_H-M   'P 1'
#
loop_
_entity.id
_entity.type
_entity.pdbx_description
1 polymer ?
#
loop_
_entity_poly.entity_id
_entity_poly.type
_entity_poly.pdbx_seq_one_letter_code
_entity_poly.pdbx_strand_id
1 'polypeptide(L)'
;MWRSESTGHQGPLRAKIRQVDSQTYRAWFAGRFAKVVPFAYPATLTRVPGTSSMYQSQTRLPLLGTYRMNAVVTPHSFNASFTGRRDEGIFQMSR
;
A
#
# COMPACT_ATOMS: atom_id res chain seq x y z
N MET A 1 3.98 -8.55 4.39
CA MET A 1 5.21 -7.79 4.66
C MET A 1 5.32 -6.60 3.72
N TRP A 2 6.17 -5.64 4.09
CA TRP A 2 6.63 -4.58 3.19
C TRP A 2 8.15 -4.69 3.02
N ARG A 3 8.66 -4.20 1.89
CA ARG A 3 10.09 -4.07 1.61
C ARG A 3 10.35 -2.76 0.86
N SER A 4 11.31 -1.98 1.33
CA SER A 4 11.93 -0.88 0.62
C SER A 4 13.04 -1.44 -0.28
N GLU A 5 12.98 -1.12 -1.55
CA GLU A 5 14.02 -1.42 -2.54
C GLU A 5 15.15 -0.38 -2.49
N SER A 6 14.86 0.85 -2.05
CA SER A 6 15.87 1.90 -1.91
C SER A 6 16.83 1.68 -0.73
N THR A 7 16.38 1.06 0.36
CA THR A 7 17.19 0.86 1.58
C THR A 7 17.36 -0.61 1.97
N GLY A 8 16.65 -1.53 1.31
CA GLY A 8 16.62 -2.95 1.68
C GLY A 8 15.85 -3.22 2.99
N HIS A 9 15.34 -2.20 3.68
CA HIS A 9 14.55 -2.38 4.89
C HIS A 9 13.25 -3.13 4.60
N GLN A 10 12.86 -3.99 5.53
CA GLN A 10 11.60 -4.74 5.43
C GLN A 10 10.99 -4.94 6.81
N GLY A 11 9.70 -5.22 6.83
CA GLY A 11 9.00 -5.47 8.08
C GLY A 11 7.58 -6.01 7.92
N PRO A 12 6.95 -6.31 9.06
CA PRO A 12 5.54 -6.67 9.07
C PRO A 12 4.72 -5.47 8.58
N LEU A 13 3.74 -5.78 7.74
CA LEU A 13 2.72 -4.85 7.27
C LEU A 13 1.38 -5.48 7.59
N ARG A 14 0.50 -4.71 8.24
CA ARG A 14 -0.89 -5.06 8.45
C ARG A 14 -1.74 -4.11 7.62
N ALA A 15 -2.80 -4.64 7.03
CA ALA A 15 -3.81 -3.83 6.37
C ALA A 15 -5.21 -4.24 6.83
N LYS A 16 -6.08 -3.24 7.01
CA LYS A 16 -7.53 -3.45 7.03
C LYS A 16 -8.08 -2.87 5.74
N ILE A 17 -8.65 -3.71 4.89
CA ILE A 17 -9.18 -3.33 3.58
C ILE A 17 -10.69 -3.51 3.62
N ARG A 18 -11.43 -2.45 3.27
CA ARG A 18 -12.89 -2.45 3.23
C ARG A 18 -13.35 -1.88 1.89
N GLN A 19 -14.24 -2.59 1.21
CA GLN A 19 -14.91 -2.06 0.02
C GLN A 19 -15.75 -0.85 0.41
N VAL A 20 -15.70 0.22 -0.39
CA VAL A 20 -16.53 1.41 -0.22
C VAL A 20 -17.64 1.43 -1.27
N ASP A 21 -17.30 1.11 -2.52
CA ASP A 21 -18.25 0.97 -3.63
C ASP A 21 -17.70 -0.03 -4.69
N SER A 22 -18.30 -0.06 -5.89
CA SER A 22 -17.90 -0.99 -6.96
C SER A 22 -16.49 -0.71 -7.53
N GLN A 23 -16.00 0.52 -7.39
CA GLN A 23 -14.75 1.02 -7.94
C GLN A 23 -13.70 1.31 -6.87
N THR A 24 -14.08 1.43 -5.60
CA THR A 24 -13.16 1.90 -4.56
C THR A 24 -13.10 1.00 -3.33
N TYR A 25 -11.89 0.90 -2.78
CA TYR A 25 -11.62 0.33 -1.47
C TYR A 25 -10.95 1.37 -0.59
N ARG A 26 -11.20 1.29 0.71
CA ARG A 26 -10.43 1.99 1.74
C ARG A 26 -9.52 1.00 2.43
N ALA A 27 -8.22 1.29 2.41
CA ALA A 27 -7.21 0.54 3.12
C ALA A 27 -6.67 1.36 4.29
N TRP A 28 -6.43 0.70 5.42
CA TRP A 28 -5.67 1.23 6.54
C TRP A 28 -4.40 0.41 6.68
N PHE A 29 -3.26 0.99 6.32
CA PHE A 29 -1.95 0.35 6.43
C PHE A 29 -1.32 0.70 7.77
N ALA A 30 -0.71 -0.30 8.42
CA ALA A 30 0.05 -0.12 9.65
C ALA A 30 1.30 -1.01 9.65
N GLY A 31 2.42 -0.47 10.09
CA GLY A 31 3.70 -1.19 10.11
C GLY A 31 4.77 -0.44 10.89
N ARG A 32 6.02 -0.87 10.72
CA ARG A 32 7.20 -0.19 11.27
C ARG A 32 8.26 -0.05 10.19
N PHE A 33 8.75 1.17 9.98
CA PHE A 33 9.94 1.48 9.19
C PHE A 33 11.20 1.29 10.05
N ALA A 34 12.26 0.72 9.45
CA ALA A 34 13.53 0.43 10.13
C ALA A 34 13.37 -0.28 11.50
N LYS A 35 12.34 -1.13 11.65
CA LYS A 35 11.93 -1.82 12.89
C LYS A 35 11.50 -0.93 14.07
N VAL A 36 11.80 0.37 14.08
CA VAL A 36 11.62 1.26 15.23
C VAL A 36 10.59 2.38 15.02
N VAL A 37 10.35 2.81 13.78
CA VAL A 37 9.43 3.93 13.50
C VAL A 37 8.06 3.40 13.10
N PRO A 38 7.04 3.42 13.98
CA PRO A 38 5.70 3.00 13.61
C PRO A 38 5.09 3.95 12.57
N PHE A 39 4.33 3.40 11.64
CA PHE A 39 3.49 4.19 10.73
C PHE A 39 2.09 3.59 10.68
N ALA A 40 1.11 4.47 10.52
CA ALA A 40 -0.26 4.10 10.18
C ALA A 40 -0.86 5.18 9.28
N TYR A 41 -1.50 4.79 8.18
CA TYR A 41 -2.15 5.74 7.30
C TYR A 41 -3.34 5.11 6.54
N PRO A 42 -4.40 5.89 6.30
CA PRO A 42 -5.46 5.50 5.39
C PRO A 42 -5.04 5.76 3.94
N ALA A 43 -5.54 4.93 3.03
CA ALA A 43 -5.39 5.09 1.58
C ALA A 43 -6.69 4.72 0.88
N THR A 44 -7.03 5.48 -0.15
CA THR A 44 -8.13 5.15 -1.08
C THR A 44 -7.54 4.44 -2.28
N LEU A 45 -8.02 3.22 -2.54
CA LEU A 45 -7.68 2.41 -3.69
C LEU A 45 -8.78 2.54 -4.73
N THR A 46 -8.46 3.12 -5.88
CA THR A 46 -9.38 3.28 -7.00
C THR A 46 -9.05 2.25 -8.06
N ARG A 47 -10.05 1.52 -8.53
CA ARG A 47 -9.92 0.51 -9.58
C ARG A 47 -9.40 1.17 -10.86
N VAL A 48 -8.43 0.56 -11.52
CA VAL A 48 -7.98 0.99 -12.84
C VAL A 48 -9.08 0.67 -13.86
N PRO A 49 -9.53 1.64 -14.69
CA PRO A 49 -10.57 1.40 -15.69
C PRO A 49 -10.24 0.20 -16.59
N GLY A 50 -11.26 -0.63 -16.86
CA GLY A 50 -11.10 -1.84 -17.68
C GLY A 50 -10.45 -3.04 -16.96
N THR A 51 -10.14 -2.93 -15.67
CA THR A 51 -9.52 -4.03 -14.89
C THR A 51 -10.44 -4.56 -13.80
N SER A 52 -10.30 -5.84 -13.47
CA SER A 52 -11.07 -6.48 -12.39
C SER A 52 -10.35 -6.47 -11.03
N SER A 53 -9.01 -6.39 -11.06
CA SER A 53 -8.14 -6.63 -9.89
C SER A 53 -7.07 -5.56 -9.68
N MET A 54 -6.92 -4.59 -10.58
CA MET A 54 -5.89 -3.56 -10.45
C MET A 54 -6.44 -2.30 -9.81
N TYR A 55 -5.68 -1.74 -8.87
CA TYR A 55 -6.05 -0.55 -8.13
C TYR A 55 -4.87 0.40 -8.00
N GLN A 56 -5.17 1.69 -7.94
CA GLN A 56 -4.21 2.75 -7.73
C GLN A 56 -4.56 3.57 -6.49
N SER A 57 -3.53 4.09 -5.84
CA SER A 57 -3.69 5.02 -4.71
C SER A 57 -2.65 6.12 -4.80
N GLN A 58 -3.06 7.32 -4.41
CA GLN A 58 -2.18 8.45 -4.14
C GLN A 58 -2.55 9.05 -2.78
N THR A 59 -1.59 9.11 -1.87
CA THR A 59 -1.81 9.64 -0.51
C THR A 59 -0.63 10.51 -0.12
N ARG A 60 -0.91 11.71 0.41
CA ARG A 60 0.13 12.57 0.97
C ARG A 60 0.38 12.15 2.41
N LEU A 61 1.58 11.65 2.67
CA LEU A 61 2.05 11.32 4.01
C LEU A 61 2.84 12.50 4.59
N PRO A 62 2.55 12.92 5.82
CA PRO A 62 3.37 13.94 6.49
C PRO A 62 4.85 13.55 6.47
N LEU A 63 5.71 14.51 6.14
CA LEU A 63 7.19 14.37 6.06
C LEU A 63 7.72 13.45 4.94
N LEU A 64 6.95 12.45 4.51
CA LEU A 64 7.35 11.47 3.49
C LEU A 64 6.91 11.87 2.06
N GLY A 65 6.02 12.86 1.95
CA GLY A 65 5.56 13.40 0.67
C GLY A 65 4.43 12.59 0.05
N THR A 66 4.30 12.66 -1.26
CA THR A 66 3.26 11.93 -1.99
C THR A 66 3.68 10.49 -2.21
N TYR A 67 2.92 9.58 -1.65
CA TYR A 67 3.06 8.14 -1.80
C TYR A 67 2.08 7.64 -2.84
N ARG A 68 2.60 6.94 -3.86
CA ARG A 68 1.82 6.32 -4.94
C ARG A 68 1.93 4.82 -4.85
N MET A 69 0.85 4.13 -5.23
CA MET A 69 0.80 2.68 -5.17
C MET A 69 -0.01 2.12 -6.34
N ASN A 70 0.47 1.02 -6.93
CA ASN A 70 -0.27 0.18 -7.86
C ASN A 70 -0.42 -1.20 -7.22
N ALA A 71 -1.64 -1.69 -7.10
CA ALA A 71 -1.95 -2.94 -6.41
C ALA A 71 -2.72 -3.89 -7.31
N VAL A 72 -2.38 -5.17 -7.24
CA VAL A 72 -3.21 -6.29 -7.70
C VAL A 72 -3.86 -6.91 -6.47
N VAL A 73 -5.19 -6.90 -6.45
CA VAL A 73 -6.01 -7.40 -5.35
C VAL A 73 -6.81 -8.61 -5.83
N THR A 74 -6.67 -9.71 -5.11
CA THR A 74 -7.42 -10.96 -5.32
C THR A 74 -8.11 -11.36 -4.01
N PRO A 75 -8.98 -12.38 -4.00
CA PRO A 75 -9.58 -12.88 -2.75
C PRO A 75 -8.58 -13.33 -1.69
N HIS A 76 -7.36 -13.71 -2.10
CA HIS A 76 -6.35 -14.32 -1.23
C HIS A 76 -5.09 -13.47 -1.05
N SER A 77 -4.92 -12.43 -1.86
CA SER A 77 -3.67 -11.66 -1.87
C SER A 77 -3.87 -10.19 -2.18
N PHE A 78 -2.96 -9.41 -1.63
CA PHE A 78 -2.74 -8.02 -1.98
C PHE A 78 -1.25 -7.86 -2.28
N ASN A 79 -0.93 -7.61 -3.54
CA ASN A 79 0.43 -7.36 -3.99
C ASN A 79 0.48 -5.97 -4.60
N ALA A 80 1.37 -5.12 -4.13
CA ALA A 80 1.48 -3.77 -4.63
C ALA A 80 2.92 -3.30 -4.73
N SER A 81 3.19 -2.47 -5.73
CA SER A 81 4.39 -1.63 -5.77
C SER A 81 4.05 -0.23 -5.31
N PHE A 82 5.01 0.44 -4.66
CA PHE A 82 4.86 1.80 -4.20
C PHE A 82 6.06 2.67 -4.57
N THR A 83 5.82 3.96 -4.69
CA THR A 83 6.85 4.99 -4.88
C THR A 83 6.50 6.22 -4.05
N GLY A 84 7.44 6.66 -3.24
CA GLY A 84 7.42 7.91 -2.48
C GLY A 84 8.57 8.82 -2.90
N ARG A 85 8.84 9.87 -2.11
CA ARG A 85 9.87 10.87 -2.46
C ARG A 85 11.30 10.32 -2.48
N ARG A 86 11.62 9.38 -1.59
CA ARG A 86 12.98 8.82 -1.39
C ARG A 86 12.96 7.31 -1.16
N ASP A 87 11.84 6.67 -1.49
CA ASP A 87 11.64 5.27 -1.22
C ASP A 87 10.72 4.67 -2.27
N GLU A 88 10.98 3.43 -2.61
CA GLU A 88 10.14 2.61 -3.47
C GLU A 88 10.22 1.17 -2.99
N GLY A 89 9.26 0.36 -3.41
CA GLY A 89 9.32 -1.06 -3.14
C GLY A 89 7.96 -1.71 -3.17
N ILE A 90 7.77 -2.74 -2.33
CA ILE A 90 6.63 -3.65 -2.46
C ILE A 90 5.90 -3.89 -1.13
N PHE A 91 4.58 -4.04 -1.25
CA PHE A 91 3.71 -4.63 -0.24
C PHE A 91 3.25 -6.00 -0.73
N GLN A 92 3.42 -7.02 0.10
CA GLN A 92 2.95 -8.38 -0.18
C GLN A 92 2.17 -8.88 1.02
N MET A 93 0.89 -9.16 0.84
CA MET A 93 0.04 -9.73 1.88
C MET A 93 -0.73 -10.90 1.30
N SER A 94 -0.81 -11.98 2.05
CA SER A 94 -1.67 -13.12 1.81
C SER A 94 -2.61 -13.31 3.00
N ARG A 95 -3.79 -13.84 2.74
CA ARG A 95 -4.74 -14.27 3.77
C ARG A 95 -4.60 -15.76 4.03
#